data_AF-A0A962MBY0-F1
#
_entry.id   AF-A0A962MBY0-F1
#
_cell.length_a   1.000
_cell.length_b   1.000
_cell.length_c   1.000
_cell.angle_alpha   90.00
_cell.angle_beta   90.00
_cell.angle_gamma   90.00
#
_symmetry.space_group_name_H-M   'P 1'
#
loop_
_entity.id
_entity.type
_entity.pdbx_description
1 polymer ?
#
loop_
_entity_poly.entity_id
_entity_poly.type
_entity_poly.pdbx_seq_one_letter_code
_entity_poly.pdbx_strand_id
1 'polypeptide(L)'
;GLELPLSYRFDPAADDDGVTVTIPLPVLNQVDPRRLEWLVPGLLSARMTALIKSLPKALRKNFVPAPDFVQALREVLQPGPQPLTRAMGERLQQMSGVLIPEDAWQPDTLPKHLQMRVRILDAQGQEIAQGRDLAVLQEGLRGKAEQSFATLSDHDFERERVNEWNFGALPEVVEFSRNGVAFKGYPALVKEDNGLALRLLDDPARAEQALRTGLRELARLKLKDKIKTLRRKLPQLQRMSLHYIGIGSQSELETDLFDAIIERACFRDPSTGSTQLPRASDDFERCLSQGRSRLPMVASELGDWASDVLAQHHTLRTQLAGELPLSWTDAVQDIRAQLDRLVYPGFISATPEPWRAYLPRYLKAIELRLDKLRYAPDKDRQRLGVLAPLWDAYTNAEAALTRQHKPLSAELTQFRWLLEELRVSLFAQELKTAQPISAKRLDALWREIARSL
;
A
#
# COMPACT_ATOMS: atom_id res chain seq x y z
N GLY A 1 4.05 -26.52 -0.69
CA GLY A 1 4.42 -25.29 0.05
C GLY A 1 5.92 -25.29 0.26
N LEU A 2 6.51 -24.20 0.76
CA LEU A 2 7.93 -24.22 1.12
C LEU A 2 8.15 -25.15 2.32
N GLU A 3 9.15 -26.02 2.22
CA GLU A 3 9.63 -26.84 3.34
C GLU A 3 10.90 -26.18 3.89
N LEU A 4 10.83 -25.73 5.14
CA LEU A 4 11.90 -24.97 5.78
C LEU A 4 12.42 -25.74 7.01
N PRO A 5 13.74 -25.86 7.18
CA PRO A 5 14.31 -26.59 8.31
C PRO A 5 14.04 -25.87 9.63
N LEU A 6 13.59 -26.65 10.61
CA LEU A 6 13.40 -26.21 11.99
C LEU A 6 14.50 -26.82 12.87
N SER A 7 14.99 -26.04 13.82
CA SER A 7 15.86 -26.49 14.90
C SER A 7 15.26 -26.08 16.24
N TYR A 8 15.54 -26.83 17.30
CA TYR A 8 15.07 -26.52 18.64
C TYR A 8 16.24 -26.51 19.62
N ARG A 9 16.34 -25.44 20.42
CA ARG A 9 17.27 -25.36 21.54
C ARG A 9 16.47 -25.20 22.82
N PHE A 10 16.81 -25.97 23.84
CA PHE A 10 16.26 -25.82 25.18
C PHE A 10 17.33 -25.23 26.09
N ASP A 11 17.32 -23.91 26.22
CA ASP A 11 18.24 -23.17 27.05
C ASP A 11 17.58 -21.85 27.48
N PRO A 12 16.84 -21.82 28.60
CA PRO A 12 16.04 -20.67 29.02
C PRO A 12 16.82 -19.36 29.19
N ALA A 13 18.15 -19.43 29.33
CA ALA A 13 19.03 -18.28 29.45
C ALA A 13 19.52 -17.76 28.09
N ALA A 14 19.48 -18.58 27.03
CA ALA A 14 19.97 -18.22 25.72
C ALA A 14 18.96 -17.42 24.89
N ASP A 15 19.47 -16.53 24.04
CA ASP A 15 18.63 -15.72 23.15
C ASP A 15 17.97 -16.53 22.04
N ASP A 16 18.53 -17.70 21.71
CA ASP A 16 18.03 -18.64 20.72
C ASP A 16 17.20 -19.79 21.32
N ASP A 17 16.75 -19.68 22.58
CA ASP A 17 15.79 -20.60 23.19
C ASP A 17 14.52 -20.74 22.36
N GLY A 18 14.07 -21.99 22.18
CA GLY A 18 12.89 -22.34 21.42
C GLY A 18 13.15 -22.88 20.01
N VAL A 19 12.11 -22.76 19.18
CA VAL A 19 12.13 -23.20 17.78
C VAL A 19 12.70 -22.10 16.91
N THR A 20 13.69 -22.45 16.10
CA THR A 20 14.25 -21.59 15.04
C THR A 20 13.92 -22.15 13.68
N VAL A 21 13.21 -21.39 12.85
CA VAL A 21 13.07 -21.62 11.41
C VAL A 21 14.25 -21.00 10.68
N THR A 22 14.89 -21.80 9.84
CA THR A 22 15.98 -21.35 8.97
C THR A 22 15.42 -21.07 7.57
N ILE A 23 15.58 -19.85 7.10
CA ILE A 23 15.03 -19.35 5.85
C ILE A 23 16.18 -18.94 4.93
N PRO A 24 16.34 -19.55 3.74
CA PRO A 24 17.24 -19.02 2.73
C PRO A 24 16.81 -17.62 2.30
N LEU A 25 17.76 -16.69 2.19
CA LEU A 25 17.54 -15.30 1.77
C LEU A 25 16.62 -15.16 0.54
N PRO A 26 16.78 -15.95 -0.56
CA PRO A 26 15.94 -15.77 -1.73
C PRO A 26 14.46 -16.14 -1.56
N VAL A 27 14.08 -16.91 -0.52
CA VAL A 27 12.67 -17.20 -0.23
C VAL A 27 12.09 -16.34 0.89
N LEU A 28 12.88 -15.42 1.44
CA LEU A 28 12.50 -14.60 2.59
C LEU A 28 11.15 -13.90 2.39
N ASN A 29 10.94 -13.27 1.24
CA ASN A 29 9.70 -12.56 0.93
C ASN A 29 8.51 -13.48 0.62
N GLN A 30 8.74 -14.79 0.47
CA GLN A 30 7.69 -15.79 0.24
C GLN A 30 7.15 -16.39 1.55
N VAL A 31 7.80 -16.12 2.69
CA VAL A 31 7.38 -16.63 3.99
C VAL A 31 6.34 -15.70 4.59
N ASP A 32 5.14 -16.24 4.81
CA ASP A 32 4.05 -15.52 5.45
C ASP A 32 4.25 -15.48 6.98
N PRO A 33 4.41 -14.29 7.61
CA PRO A 33 4.58 -14.17 9.06
C PRO A 33 3.45 -14.83 9.87
N ARG A 34 2.22 -14.82 9.34
CA ARG A 34 1.03 -15.37 10.00
C ARG A 34 1.16 -16.88 10.21
N ARG A 35 1.90 -17.56 9.34
CA ARG A 35 2.18 -19.01 9.49
C ARG A 35 3.11 -19.29 10.67
N LEU A 36 4.04 -18.37 10.98
CA LEU A 36 4.97 -18.54 12.10
C LEU A 36 4.28 -18.44 13.46
N GLU A 37 3.11 -17.76 13.53
CA GLU A 37 2.32 -17.71 14.76
C GLU A 37 1.80 -19.07 15.21
N TRP A 38 1.64 -20.03 14.31
CA TRP A 38 1.17 -21.37 14.63
C TRP A 38 2.24 -22.25 15.27
N LEU A 39 3.50 -21.81 15.23
CA LEU A 39 4.65 -22.52 15.79
C LEU A 39 4.70 -23.99 15.36
N VAL A 40 5.24 -24.89 16.20
CA VAL A 40 5.22 -26.34 15.96
C VAL A 40 4.13 -27.02 16.79
N PRO A 41 3.55 -28.15 16.33
CA PRO A 41 2.46 -28.84 17.02
C PRO A 41 2.72 -29.14 18.50
N GLY A 42 3.96 -29.48 18.87
CA GLY A 42 4.34 -29.83 20.24
C GLY A 42 4.31 -28.66 21.23
N LEU A 43 4.40 -27.41 20.75
CA LEU A 43 4.43 -26.21 21.59
C LEU A 43 3.18 -25.33 21.39
N LEU A 44 2.34 -25.64 20.41
CA LEU A 44 1.17 -24.85 20.07
C LEU A 44 0.19 -24.72 21.24
N SER A 45 -0.07 -25.79 21.99
CA SER A 45 -0.95 -25.71 23.18
C SER A 45 -0.37 -24.79 24.27
N ALA A 46 0.95 -24.83 24.49
CA ALA A 46 1.62 -23.95 25.44
C ALA A 46 1.56 -22.49 24.99
N ARG A 47 1.76 -22.22 23.69
CA ARG A 47 1.63 -20.90 23.08
C ARG A 47 0.20 -20.36 23.22
N MET A 48 -0.81 -21.15 22.86
CA MET A 48 -2.24 -20.77 23.02
C MET A 48 -2.56 -20.46 24.49
N THR A 49 -2.08 -21.28 25.43
CA THR A 49 -2.27 -21.03 26.87
C THR A 49 -1.61 -19.72 27.30
N ALA A 50 -0.40 -19.45 26.85
CA ALA A 50 0.33 -18.22 27.17
C ALA A 50 -0.37 -16.98 26.61
N LEU A 51 -0.89 -17.06 25.37
CA LEU A 51 -1.70 -16.00 24.75
C LEU A 51 -2.96 -15.69 25.57
N ILE A 52 -3.72 -16.72 25.99
CA ILE A 52 -4.90 -16.49 26.85
C ILE A 52 -4.48 -15.84 28.18
N LYS A 53 -3.35 -16.26 28.75
CA LYS A 53 -2.84 -15.71 30.02
C LYS A 53 -2.34 -14.26 29.90
N SER A 54 -1.88 -13.84 28.72
CA SER A 54 -1.41 -12.47 28.47
C SER A 54 -2.54 -11.48 28.17
N LEU A 55 -3.77 -11.96 27.94
CA LEU A 55 -4.95 -11.09 27.78
C LEU A 55 -5.16 -10.18 29.01
N PRO A 56 -5.71 -8.96 28.80
CA PRO A 56 -6.13 -8.08 29.88
C PRO A 56 -7.02 -8.79 30.90
N LYS A 57 -6.87 -8.46 32.18
CA LYS A 57 -7.58 -9.11 33.31
C LYS A 57 -9.09 -9.21 33.09
N ALA A 58 -9.70 -8.18 32.49
CA ALA A 58 -11.13 -8.12 32.20
C ALA A 58 -11.60 -9.17 31.18
N LEU A 59 -10.76 -9.52 30.21
CA LEU A 59 -11.03 -10.55 29.21
C LEU A 59 -10.62 -11.94 29.70
N ARG A 60 -9.42 -12.05 30.30
CA ARG A 60 -8.83 -13.31 30.76
C ARG A 60 -9.71 -14.09 31.73
N LYS A 61 -10.46 -13.41 32.60
CA LYS A 61 -11.34 -14.05 33.59
C LYS A 61 -12.43 -14.94 32.98
N ASN A 62 -12.79 -14.72 31.71
CA ASN A 62 -13.79 -15.52 30.99
C ASN A 62 -13.23 -16.85 30.47
N PHE A 63 -11.90 -17.02 30.51
CA PHE A 63 -11.19 -18.16 29.94
C PHE A 63 -10.39 -18.91 31.01
N VAL A 64 -10.96 -19.02 32.22
CA VAL A 64 -10.35 -19.74 33.34
C VAL A 64 -11.15 -21.02 33.59
N PRO A 65 -10.51 -22.20 33.62
CA PRO A 65 -9.07 -22.43 33.45
C PRO A 65 -8.65 -22.44 31.97
N ALA A 66 -7.55 -21.74 31.64
CA ALA A 66 -7.07 -21.59 30.26
C ALA A 66 -6.80 -22.93 29.53
N PRO A 67 -6.26 -23.99 30.18
CA PRO A 67 -6.03 -25.27 29.52
C PRO A 67 -7.28 -25.91 28.89
N ASP A 68 -8.45 -25.77 29.51
CA ASP A 68 -9.70 -26.38 29.02
C ASP A 68 -10.14 -25.75 27.71
N PHE A 69 -10.05 -24.42 27.62
CA PHE A 69 -10.31 -23.69 26.38
C PHE A 69 -9.31 -24.06 25.29
N VAL A 70 -8.02 -24.22 25.65
CA VAL A 70 -7.00 -24.65 24.69
C VAL A 70 -7.28 -26.06 24.17
N GLN A 71 -7.71 -26.99 25.02
CA GLN A 71 -8.08 -28.34 24.58
C GLN A 71 -9.19 -28.28 23.53
N ALA A 72 -10.26 -27.53 23.80
CA ALA A 72 -11.36 -27.34 22.84
C ALA A 72 -10.91 -26.62 21.56
N LEU A 73 -9.99 -25.67 21.64
CA LEU A 73 -9.40 -25.02 20.46
C LEU A 73 -8.60 -26.02 19.61
N ARG A 74 -7.84 -26.93 20.23
CA ARG A 74 -7.00 -27.92 19.54
C ARG A 74 -7.80 -28.99 18.80
N GLU A 75 -9.04 -29.25 19.20
CA GLU A 75 -9.94 -30.18 18.51
C GLU A 75 -10.42 -29.64 17.16
N VAL A 76 -10.41 -28.31 16.97
CA VAL A 76 -11.06 -27.66 15.82
C VAL A 76 -10.07 -26.85 14.98
N LEU A 77 -9.11 -26.18 15.61
CA LEU A 77 -8.15 -25.32 14.93
C LEU A 77 -7.03 -26.11 14.28
N GLN A 78 -6.87 -25.92 12.98
CA GLN A 78 -5.74 -26.40 12.20
C GLN A 78 -4.90 -25.22 11.70
N PRO A 79 -3.56 -25.39 11.57
CA PRO A 79 -2.70 -24.36 11.01
C PRO A 79 -3.14 -23.91 9.62
N GLY A 80 -3.61 -22.67 9.51
CA GLY A 80 -4.18 -22.09 8.30
C GLY A 80 -3.44 -20.84 7.80
N PRO A 81 -3.94 -20.20 6.73
CA PRO A 81 -3.45 -18.90 6.25
C PRO A 81 -3.85 -17.74 7.18
N GLN A 82 -4.78 -17.96 8.11
CA GLN A 82 -5.21 -16.99 9.10
C GLN A 82 -4.22 -16.92 10.29
N PRO A 83 -4.00 -15.73 10.88
CA PRO A 83 -3.26 -15.57 12.14
C PRO A 83 -3.82 -16.46 13.26
N LEU A 84 -2.95 -16.94 14.15
CA LEU A 84 -3.37 -17.80 15.27
C LEU A 84 -4.29 -17.04 16.21
N THR A 85 -3.94 -15.79 16.55
CA THR A 85 -4.70 -14.93 17.46
C THR A 85 -6.12 -14.69 16.96
N ARG A 86 -6.29 -14.47 15.65
CA ARG A 86 -7.60 -14.29 15.03
C ARG A 86 -8.42 -15.58 15.05
N ALA A 87 -7.83 -16.70 14.65
CA ALA A 87 -8.50 -18.01 14.68
C ALA A 87 -8.95 -18.40 16.11
N MET A 88 -8.09 -18.13 17.11
CA MET A 88 -8.43 -18.29 18.52
C MET A 88 -9.56 -17.34 18.95
N GLY A 89 -9.47 -16.05 18.60
CA GLY A 89 -10.47 -15.05 18.97
C GLY A 89 -11.87 -15.39 18.46
N GLU A 90 -11.98 -15.77 17.19
CA GLU A 90 -13.25 -16.18 16.57
C GLU A 90 -13.85 -17.40 17.29
N ARG A 91 -13.01 -18.41 17.59
CA ARG A 91 -13.50 -19.62 18.25
C ARG A 91 -13.83 -19.42 19.73
N LEU A 92 -13.02 -18.65 20.46
CA LEU A 92 -13.29 -18.29 21.86
C LEU A 92 -14.55 -17.44 21.99
N GLN A 93 -14.81 -16.55 21.04
CA GLN A 93 -16.06 -15.79 21.00
C GLN A 93 -17.27 -16.71 20.77
N GLN A 94 -17.17 -17.70 19.86
CA GLN A 94 -18.25 -18.67 19.66
C GLN A 94 -18.54 -19.50 20.93
N MET A 95 -17.50 -19.83 21.71
CA MET A 95 -17.65 -20.62 22.93
C MET A 95 -18.19 -19.81 24.12
N SER A 96 -17.82 -18.53 24.23
CA SER A 96 -18.07 -17.71 25.43
C SER A 96 -19.00 -16.52 25.23
N GLY A 97 -19.29 -16.13 23.98
CA GLY A 97 -19.96 -14.88 23.61
C GLY A 97 -19.08 -13.63 23.74
N VAL A 98 -17.85 -13.75 24.24
CA VAL A 98 -16.95 -12.61 24.48
C VAL A 98 -16.08 -12.34 23.25
N LEU A 99 -16.24 -11.17 22.64
CA LEU A 99 -15.35 -10.69 21.60
C LEU A 99 -13.99 -10.32 22.20
N ILE A 100 -12.90 -10.89 21.68
CA ILE A 100 -11.53 -10.49 22.01
C ILE A 100 -11.03 -9.55 20.91
N PRO A 101 -10.82 -8.26 21.20
CA PRO A 101 -10.20 -7.33 20.27
C PRO A 101 -8.79 -7.78 19.86
N GLU A 102 -8.38 -7.53 18.63
CA GLU A 102 -7.07 -7.95 18.10
C GLU A 102 -5.89 -7.33 18.87
N ASP A 103 -6.05 -6.07 19.28
CA ASP A 103 -5.11 -5.30 20.12
C ASP A 103 -5.05 -5.77 21.58
N ALA A 104 -5.93 -6.67 22.01
CA ALA A 104 -5.87 -7.28 23.33
C ALA A 104 -4.82 -8.41 23.42
N TRP A 105 -4.41 -8.98 22.28
CA TRP A 105 -3.37 -10.00 22.26
C TRP A 105 -2.00 -9.36 22.47
N GLN A 106 -1.13 -10.04 23.22
CA GLN A 106 0.23 -9.56 23.51
C GLN A 106 1.29 -10.62 23.14
N PRO A 107 1.46 -10.96 21.84
CA PRO A 107 2.40 -11.99 21.37
C PRO A 107 3.84 -11.77 21.83
N ASP A 108 4.29 -10.51 21.91
CA ASP A 108 5.69 -10.17 22.23
C ASP A 108 6.03 -10.37 23.70
N THR A 109 5.03 -10.44 24.58
CA THR A 109 5.21 -10.68 26.02
C THR A 109 5.39 -12.16 26.37
N LEU A 110 5.22 -13.05 25.40
CA LEU A 110 5.34 -14.49 25.62
C LEU A 110 6.79 -14.87 25.96
N PRO A 111 7.01 -15.96 26.71
CA PRO A 111 8.34 -16.55 26.84
C PRO A 111 9.01 -16.79 25.49
N LYS A 112 10.33 -16.58 25.41
CA LYS A 112 11.13 -16.69 24.18
C LYS A 112 10.91 -18.00 23.43
N HIS A 113 10.84 -19.14 24.13
CA HIS A 113 10.61 -20.46 23.50
C HIS A 113 9.22 -20.67 22.91
N LEU A 114 8.24 -19.82 23.27
CA LEU A 114 6.91 -19.84 22.67
C LEU A 114 6.79 -18.85 21.52
N GLN A 115 7.87 -18.17 21.13
CA GLN A 115 7.93 -17.30 19.97
C GLN A 115 8.83 -17.95 18.91
N MET A 116 8.36 -17.99 17.66
CA MET A 116 9.17 -18.51 16.55
C MET A 116 10.39 -17.63 16.37
N ARG A 117 11.56 -18.24 16.39
CA ARG A 117 12.80 -17.58 16.02
C ARG A 117 13.05 -17.78 14.53
N VAL A 118 13.53 -16.75 13.85
CA VAL A 118 13.90 -16.77 12.44
C VAL A 118 15.41 -16.60 12.32
N ARG A 119 16.03 -17.42 11.48
CA ARG A 119 17.43 -17.33 11.04
C ARG A 119 17.46 -17.23 9.52
N ILE A 120 18.18 -16.26 8.98
CA ILE A 120 18.33 -16.04 7.54
C ILE A 120 19.73 -16.45 7.10
N LEU A 121 19.80 -17.30 6.06
CA LEU A 121 21.06 -17.74 5.46
C LEU A 121 21.26 -17.13 4.08
N ASP A 122 22.50 -16.80 3.74
CA ASP A 122 22.88 -16.48 2.36
C ASP A 122 23.04 -17.74 1.47
N ALA A 123 23.48 -17.55 0.23
CA ALA A 123 23.70 -18.64 -0.73
C ALA A 123 24.87 -19.57 -0.33
N GLN A 124 25.77 -19.14 0.55
CA GLN A 124 26.88 -19.91 1.08
C GLN A 124 26.51 -20.64 2.38
N GLY A 125 25.29 -20.46 2.87
CA GLY A 125 24.81 -21.03 4.13
C GLY A 125 25.27 -20.27 5.37
N GLN A 126 25.82 -19.06 5.22
CA GLN A 126 26.20 -18.22 6.36
C GLN A 126 25.00 -17.45 6.89
N GLU A 127 24.91 -17.32 8.21
CA GLU A 127 23.88 -16.51 8.85
C GLU A 127 24.16 -15.03 8.62
N ILE A 128 23.20 -14.35 7.99
CA ILE A 128 23.30 -12.90 7.69
C ILE A 128 22.37 -12.05 8.55
N ALA A 129 21.31 -12.65 9.10
CA ALA A 129 20.42 -12.00 10.04
C ALA A 129 19.62 -13.04 10.83
N GLN A 130 19.15 -12.64 12.00
CA GLN A 130 18.32 -13.48 12.84
C GLN A 130 17.44 -12.60 13.75
N GLY A 131 16.23 -13.05 14.07
CA GLY A 131 15.28 -12.30 14.89
C GLY A 131 14.04 -13.10 15.25
N ARG A 132 13.03 -12.46 15.87
CA ARG A 132 11.69 -13.04 16.11
C ARG A 132 10.58 -12.31 15.35
N ASP A 133 10.88 -11.11 14.85
CA ASP A 133 10.01 -10.36 13.96
C ASP A 133 10.44 -10.59 12.51
N LEU A 134 9.68 -11.43 11.79
CA LEU A 134 9.94 -11.72 10.39
C LEU A 134 9.76 -10.48 9.50
N ALA A 135 8.81 -9.60 9.82
CA ALA A 135 8.54 -8.41 9.00
C ALA A 135 9.73 -7.44 9.05
N VAL A 136 10.36 -7.29 10.24
CA VAL A 136 11.59 -6.50 10.38
C VAL A 136 12.76 -7.11 9.59
N LEU A 137 12.89 -8.44 9.58
CA LEU A 137 13.93 -9.13 8.81
C LEU A 137 13.71 -9.03 7.30
N GLN A 138 12.48 -9.24 6.82
CA GLN A 138 12.09 -9.08 5.42
C GLN A 138 12.42 -7.67 4.93
N GLU A 139 12.08 -6.66 5.74
CA GLU A 139 12.32 -5.26 5.38
C GLU A 139 13.82 -4.92 5.37
N GLY A 140 14.55 -5.27 6.44
CA GLY A 140 15.98 -4.99 6.54
C GLY A 140 16.85 -5.73 5.50
N LEU A 141 16.35 -6.81 4.92
CA LEU A 141 17.04 -7.60 3.90
C LEU A 141 16.41 -7.51 2.51
N ARG A 142 15.38 -6.68 2.31
CA ARG A 142 14.59 -6.64 1.07
C ARG A 142 15.46 -6.58 -0.18
N GLY A 143 16.32 -5.56 -0.30
CA GLY A 143 17.20 -5.41 -1.47
C GLY A 143 18.15 -6.60 -1.67
N LYS A 144 18.63 -7.23 -0.59
CA LYS A 144 19.48 -8.43 -0.68
C LYS A 144 18.68 -9.67 -1.10
N ALA A 145 17.46 -9.82 -0.59
CA ALA A 145 16.55 -10.91 -0.95
C ALA A 145 16.18 -10.83 -2.44
N GLU A 146 15.85 -9.63 -2.91
CA GLU A 146 15.52 -9.37 -4.31
C GLU A 146 16.70 -9.70 -5.24
N GLN A 147 17.90 -9.21 -4.91
CA GLN A 147 19.12 -9.52 -5.67
C GLN A 147 19.43 -11.01 -5.65
N SER A 148 19.33 -11.65 -4.48
CA SER A 148 19.58 -13.08 -4.34
C SER A 148 18.56 -13.91 -5.14
N PHE A 149 17.29 -13.52 -5.17
CA PHE A 149 16.27 -14.20 -5.96
C PHE A 149 16.51 -14.06 -7.46
N ALA A 150 16.87 -12.86 -7.93
CA ALA A 150 17.20 -12.61 -9.34
C ALA A 150 18.39 -13.44 -9.85
N THR A 151 19.29 -13.91 -8.98
CA THR A 151 20.37 -14.83 -9.38
C THR A 151 19.93 -16.29 -9.53
N LEU A 152 18.73 -16.65 -9.03
CA LEU A 152 18.20 -18.01 -9.06
C LEU A 152 17.23 -18.27 -10.21
N SER A 153 16.59 -17.21 -10.72
CA SER A 153 15.60 -17.28 -11.78
C SER A 153 16.17 -17.97 -13.01
N ASP A 154 15.32 -18.73 -13.68
CA ASP A 154 15.71 -19.46 -14.88
C ASP A 154 15.87 -18.49 -16.06
N HIS A 155 17.03 -18.52 -16.71
CA HIS A 155 17.31 -17.68 -17.87
C HIS A 155 16.37 -17.98 -19.04
N ASP A 156 15.75 -19.17 -19.07
CA ASP A 156 14.81 -19.56 -20.12
C ASP A 156 13.49 -18.75 -20.09
N PHE A 157 13.11 -18.20 -18.92
CA PHE A 157 11.93 -17.33 -18.81
C PHE A 157 12.27 -15.86 -19.04
N GLU A 158 13.45 -15.41 -18.60
CA GLU A 158 13.82 -14.01 -18.65
C GLU A 158 14.12 -13.52 -20.07
N ARG A 159 13.81 -12.25 -20.33
CA ARG A 159 14.14 -11.60 -21.61
C ARG A 159 14.64 -10.20 -21.41
N GLU A 160 15.71 -9.86 -22.10
CA GLU A 160 16.26 -8.52 -22.16
C GLU A 160 15.63 -7.68 -23.27
N ARG A 161 15.61 -6.36 -23.08
CA ARG A 161 15.26 -5.36 -24.12
C ARG A 161 13.95 -5.66 -24.86
N VAL A 162 12.93 -6.06 -24.10
CA VAL A 162 11.59 -6.29 -24.58
C VAL A 162 11.03 -5.01 -25.20
N ASN A 163 10.73 -5.06 -26.50
CA ASN A 163 10.10 -3.96 -27.24
C ASN A 163 8.80 -4.39 -27.93
N GLU A 164 8.48 -5.69 -27.84
CA GLU A 164 7.28 -6.32 -28.35
C GLU A 164 6.92 -7.55 -27.54
N TRP A 165 5.67 -8.01 -27.67
CA TRP A 165 5.19 -9.19 -26.97
C TRP A 165 5.67 -10.46 -27.68
N ASN A 166 6.80 -11.02 -27.25
CA ASN A 166 7.43 -12.21 -27.86
C ASN A 166 7.77 -13.33 -26.85
N PHE A 167 7.08 -13.33 -25.71
CA PHE A 167 7.37 -14.21 -24.57
C PHE A 167 6.19 -15.10 -24.16
N GLY A 168 5.15 -15.20 -24.99
CA GLY A 168 3.97 -16.03 -24.70
C GLY A 168 3.09 -15.45 -23.59
N ALA A 169 2.23 -16.28 -22.99
CA ALA A 169 1.40 -15.86 -21.86
C ALA A 169 2.22 -15.77 -20.57
N LEU A 170 1.92 -14.76 -19.76
CA LEU A 170 2.48 -14.54 -18.43
C LEU A 170 1.62 -15.27 -17.39
N PRO A 171 2.05 -16.43 -16.86
CA PRO A 171 1.31 -17.08 -15.79
C PRO A 171 1.29 -16.18 -14.52
N GLU A 172 0.32 -16.40 -13.63
CA GLU A 172 0.26 -15.72 -12.34
C GLU A 172 1.48 -16.04 -11.47
N VAL A 173 1.94 -17.29 -11.53
CA VAL A 173 3.08 -17.81 -10.78
C VAL A 173 3.86 -18.77 -11.66
N VAL A 174 5.19 -18.67 -11.62
CA VAL A 174 6.13 -19.66 -12.16
C VAL A 174 6.74 -20.40 -10.98
N GLU A 175 6.52 -21.71 -10.91
CA GLU A 175 7.16 -22.56 -9.92
C GLU A 175 8.42 -23.19 -10.53
N PHE A 176 9.55 -23.08 -9.83
CA PHE A 176 10.82 -23.67 -10.25
C PHE A 176 11.58 -24.23 -9.04
N SER A 177 12.56 -25.10 -9.27
CA SER A 177 13.35 -25.71 -8.19
C SER A 177 14.84 -25.50 -8.38
N ARG A 178 15.55 -25.16 -7.31
CA ARG A 178 17.02 -25.06 -7.25
C ARG A 178 17.51 -25.78 -6.00
N ASN A 179 18.47 -26.69 -6.15
CA ASN A 179 19.05 -27.47 -5.05
C ASN A 179 17.99 -28.19 -4.18
N GLY A 180 16.91 -28.69 -4.81
CA GLY A 180 15.83 -29.40 -4.12
C GLY A 180 14.82 -28.49 -3.39
N VAL A 181 15.00 -27.17 -3.41
CA VAL A 181 14.07 -26.19 -2.83
C VAL A 181 13.16 -25.66 -3.94
N ALA A 182 11.84 -25.70 -3.72
CA ALA A 182 10.86 -25.12 -4.62
C ALA A 182 10.67 -23.62 -4.35
N PHE A 183 10.70 -22.82 -5.42
CA PHE A 183 10.56 -21.37 -5.43
C PHE A 183 9.33 -20.97 -6.24
N LYS A 184 8.72 -19.86 -5.85
CA LYS A 184 7.70 -19.17 -6.64
C LYS A 184 8.25 -17.86 -7.16
N GLY A 185 8.14 -17.64 -8.46
CA GLY A 185 8.43 -16.37 -9.12
C GLY A 185 7.17 -15.79 -9.74
N TYR A 186 7.04 -14.47 -9.70
CA TYR A 186 5.90 -13.75 -10.24
C TYR A 186 6.36 -12.96 -11.48
N PRO A 187 5.92 -13.36 -12.69
CA PRO A 187 6.31 -12.68 -13.92
C PRO A 187 5.92 -11.21 -13.97
N ALA A 188 6.86 -10.36 -14.36
CA ALA A 188 6.62 -8.95 -14.58
C ALA A 188 7.47 -8.40 -15.72
N LEU A 189 6.91 -7.42 -16.45
CA LEU A 189 7.72 -6.53 -17.29
C LEU A 189 8.29 -5.42 -16.40
N VAL A 190 9.61 -5.43 -16.22
CA VAL A 190 10.33 -4.46 -15.39
C VAL A 190 10.96 -3.40 -16.28
N LYS A 191 10.81 -2.14 -15.89
CA LYS A 191 11.52 -1.01 -16.51
C LYS A 191 12.91 -0.89 -15.90
N GLU A 192 13.93 -1.10 -16.71
CA GLU A 192 15.35 -0.99 -16.36
C GLU A 192 16.01 0.11 -17.21
N ASP A 193 17.23 0.50 -16.88
CA ASP A 193 17.95 1.58 -17.58
C ASP A 193 18.13 1.30 -19.10
N ASN A 194 18.25 0.02 -19.46
CA ASN A 194 18.48 -0.43 -20.83
C ASN A 194 17.18 -0.78 -21.59
N GLY A 195 16.01 -0.49 -21.02
CA GLY A 195 14.70 -0.78 -21.62
C GLY A 195 13.83 -1.65 -20.72
N LEU A 196 12.85 -2.34 -21.33
CA LEU A 196 12.02 -3.28 -20.59
C LEU A 196 12.67 -4.66 -20.57
N ALA A 197 12.51 -5.36 -19.47
CA ALA A 197 12.92 -6.75 -19.33
C ALA A 197 11.78 -7.60 -18.75
N LEU A 198 11.71 -8.86 -19.16
CA LEU A 198 10.84 -9.84 -18.52
C LEU A 198 11.61 -10.50 -17.38
N ARG A 199 11.12 -10.36 -16.15
CA ARG A 199 11.75 -10.88 -14.93
C ARG A 199 10.77 -11.71 -14.11
N LEU A 200 11.31 -12.57 -13.25
CA LEU A 200 10.57 -13.16 -12.14
C LEU A 200 10.90 -12.38 -10.86
N LEU A 201 9.88 -11.84 -10.20
CA LEU A 201 10.04 -11.22 -8.88
C LEU A 201 9.60 -12.20 -7.77
N ASP A 202 10.10 -12.01 -6.56
CA ASP A 202 9.81 -12.84 -5.38
C ASP A 202 8.55 -12.41 -4.61
N ASP A 203 8.00 -11.23 -4.92
CA ASP A 203 6.83 -10.66 -4.27
C ASP A 203 5.71 -10.36 -5.29
N PRO A 204 4.48 -10.86 -5.07
CA PRO A 204 3.38 -10.71 -6.02
C PRO A 204 2.91 -9.26 -6.18
N ALA A 205 2.87 -8.47 -5.11
CA ALA A 205 2.39 -7.09 -5.17
C ALA A 205 3.36 -6.21 -5.98
N ARG A 206 4.65 -6.41 -5.76
CA ARG A 206 5.73 -5.77 -6.51
C ARG A 206 5.73 -6.20 -7.98
N ALA A 207 5.50 -7.49 -8.26
CA ALA A 207 5.37 -7.99 -9.63
C ALA A 207 4.20 -7.33 -10.38
N GLU A 208 3.05 -7.21 -9.75
CA GLU A 208 1.87 -6.56 -10.34
C GLU A 208 2.13 -5.05 -10.61
N GLN A 209 2.78 -4.35 -9.68
CA GLN A 209 3.15 -2.94 -9.86
C GLN A 209 4.20 -2.75 -10.97
N ALA A 210 5.21 -3.63 -11.00
CA ALA A 210 6.22 -3.63 -12.06
C ALA A 210 5.57 -3.92 -13.41
N LEU A 211 4.76 -4.97 -13.51
CA LEU A 211 4.03 -5.34 -14.72
C LEU A 211 3.16 -4.18 -15.24
N ARG A 212 2.41 -3.50 -14.38
CA ARG A 212 1.62 -2.32 -14.76
C ARG A 212 2.50 -1.24 -15.39
N THR A 213 3.65 -0.95 -14.77
CA THR A 213 4.60 0.04 -15.28
C THR A 213 5.21 -0.41 -16.60
N GLY A 214 5.65 -1.66 -16.70
CA GLY A 214 6.21 -2.22 -17.93
C GLY A 214 5.20 -2.28 -19.08
N LEU A 215 3.94 -2.60 -18.81
CA LEU A 215 2.88 -2.56 -19.81
C LEU A 215 2.58 -1.15 -20.31
N ARG A 216 2.58 -0.14 -19.42
CA ARG A 216 2.46 1.28 -19.83
C ARG A 216 3.60 1.71 -20.74
N GLU A 217 4.83 1.32 -20.42
CA GLU A 217 6.00 1.60 -21.27
C GLU A 217 5.94 0.84 -22.60
N LEU A 218 5.51 -0.42 -22.59
CA LEU A 218 5.35 -1.20 -23.83
C LEU A 218 4.27 -0.58 -24.72
N ALA A 219 3.15 -0.16 -24.14
CA ALA A 219 2.10 0.58 -24.85
C ALA A 219 2.61 1.91 -25.38
N ARG A 220 3.44 2.63 -24.62
CA ARG A 220 4.09 3.88 -25.04
C ARG A 220 4.96 3.66 -26.28
N LEU A 221 5.74 2.57 -26.32
CA LEU A 221 6.54 2.18 -27.48
C LEU A 221 5.67 1.86 -28.69
N LYS A 222 4.62 1.04 -28.51
CA LYS A 222 3.71 0.62 -29.60
C LYS A 222 2.85 1.77 -30.14
N LEU A 223 2.52 2.76 -29.31
CA LEU A 223 1.68 3.91 -29.66
C LEU A 223 2.48 5.21 -29.85
N LYS A 224 3.80 5.12 -30.04
CA LYS A 224 4.74 6.26 -30.07
C LYS A 224 4.29 7.43 -30.94
N ASP A 225 3.82 7.17 -32.16
CA ASP A 225 3.46 8.22 -33.12
C ASP A 225 2.17 8.92 -32.73
N LYS A 226 1.21 8.16 -32.16
CA LYS A 226 -0.04 8.70 -31.64
C LYS A 226 0.23 9.58 -30.42
N ILE A 227 1.05 9.11 -29.48
CA ILE A 227 1.45 9.86 -28.29
C ILE A 227 2.22 11.13 -28.67
N LYS A 228 3.18 11.04 -29.60
CA LYS A 228 3.92 12.20 -30.12
C LYS A 228 2.99 13.23 -30.75
N THR A 229 1.98 12.76 -31.50
CA THR A 229 0.97 13.64 -32.09
C THR A 229 0.10 14.31 -31.03
N LEU A 230 -0.34 13.56 -30.01
CA LEU A 230 -1.13 14.11 -28.90
C LEU A 230 -0.35 15.15 -28.11
N ARG A 231 0.91 14.88 -27.75
CA ARG A 231 1.78 15.84 -27.06
C ARG A 231 1.86 17.17 -27.82
N ARG A 232 2.00 17.14 -29.15
CA ARG A 232 2.04 18.36 -29.98
C ARG A 232 0.70 19.10 -30.06
N LYS A 233 -0.42 18.39 -29.89
CA LYS A 233 -1.77 18.91 -30.10
C LYS A 233 -2.54 19.19 -28.82
N LEU A 234 -1.97 18.92 -27.64
CA LEU A 234 -2.66 19.10 -26.36
C LEU A 234 -2.46 20.54 -25.87
N PRO A 235 -3.42 21.47 -26.11
CA PRO A 235 -3.24 22.90 -25.84
C PRO A 235 -3.03 23.20 -24.35
N GLN A 236 -3.52 22.34 -23.47
CA GLN A 236 -3.47 22.51 -22.01
C GLN A 236 -2.03 22.42 -21.48
N LEU A 237 -1.12 21.71 -22.16
CA LEU A 237 0.24 21.44 -21.66
C LEU A 237 1.02 22.73 -21.33
N GLN A 238 0.93 23.74 -22.18
CA GLN A 238 1.63 25.00 -21.94
C GLN A 238 1.10 25.70 -20.68
N ARG A 239 -0.23 25.79 -20.52
CA ARG A 239 -0.86 26.39 -19.35
C ARG A 239 -0.53 25.60 -18.08
N MET A 240 -0.62 24.27 -18.14
CA MET A 240 -0.28 23.39 -17.03
C MET A 240 1.17 23.58 -16.60
N SER A 241 2.10 23.64 -17.55
CA SER A 241 3.53 23.81 -17.27
C SER A 241 3.84 25.11 -16.53
N LEU A 242 3.17 26.22 -16.87
CA LEU A 242 3.31 27.49 -16.16
C LEU A 242 2.82 27.41 -14.71
N HIS A 243 1.68 26.77 -14.48
CA HIS A 243 1.12 26.58 -13.13
C HIS A 243 1.83 25.50 -12.30
N TYR A 244 2.67 24.69 -12.93
CA TYR A 244 3.46 23.64 -12.28
C TYR A 244 4.83 24.10 -11.77
N ILE A 245 5.22 25.34 -12.09
CA ILE A 245 6.45 25.96 -11.59
C ILE A 245 6.41 25.99 -10.05
N GLY A 246 7.49 25.51 -9.42
CA GLY A 246 7.59 25.39 -7.97
C GLY A 246 6.81 24.19 -7.38
N ILE A 247 6.37 23.26 -8.23
CA ILE A 247 5.89 21.91 -7.85
C ILE A 247 6.88 20.87 -8.38
N GLY A 248 7.19 20.93 -9.67
CA GLY A 248 8.17 20.04 -10.32
C GLY A 248 8.56 20.55 -11.71
N SER A 249 9.19 19.70 -12.51
CA SER A 249 9.61 20.01 -13.88
C SER A 249 8.51 19.73 -14.90
N GLN A 250 8.60 20.38 -16.06
CA GLN A 250 7.72 20.08 -17.20
C GLN A 250 7.82 18.61 -17.64
N SER A 251 9.01 18.02 -17.61
CA SER A 251 9.22 16.62 -18.00
C SER A 251 8.51 15.65 -17.07
N GLU A 252 8.52 15.91 -15.75
CA GLU A 252 7.79 15.10 -14.76
C GLU A 252 6.28 15.22 -14.97
N LEU A 253 5.78 16.45 -15.18
CA LEU A 253 4.36 16.70 -15.46
C LEU A 253 3.89 15.96 -16.72
N GLU A 254 4.65 16.07 -17.82
CA GLU A 254 4.31 15.37 -19.06
C GLU A 254 4.35 13.85 -18.87
N THR A 255 5.35 13.34 -18.16
CA THR A 255 5.45 11.89 -17.89
C THR A 255 4.22 11.41 -17.12
N ASP A 256 3.90 12.08 -16.01
CA ASP A 256 2.74 11.75 -15.16
C ASP A 256 1.42 11.85 -15.93
N LEU A 257 1.20 12.92 -16.69
CA LEU A 257 -0.02 13.08 -17.48
C LEU A 257 -0.16 11.96 -18.52
N PHE A 258 0.90 11.63 -19.26
CA PHE A 258 0.83 10.59 -20.28
C PHE A 258 0.75 9.18 -19.68
N ASP A 259 1.33 8.94 -18.51
CA ASP A 259 1.16 7.71 -17.77
C ASP A 259 -0.32 7.51 -17.39
N ALA A 260 -0.97 8.53 -16.85
CA ALA A 260 -2.40 8.50 -16.51
C ALA A 260 -3.30 8.32 -17.74
N ILE A 261 -2.95 8.98 -18.86
CA ILE A 261 -3.68 8.84 -20.14
C ILE A 261 -3.57 7.41 -20.66
N ILE A 262 -2.37 6.81 -20.68
CA ILE A 262 -2.15 5.46 -21.18
C ILE A 262 -2.88 4.45 -20.28
N GLU A 263 -2.73 4.56 -18.96
CA GLU A 263 -3.41 3.70 -17.98
C GLU A 263 -4.93 3.71 -18.21
N ARG A 264 -5.54 4.90 -18.25
CA ARG A 264 -6.99 5.04 -18.40
C ARG A 264 -7.50 4.63 -19.78
N ALA A 265 -6.73 4.88 -20.84
CA ALA A 265 -7.13 4.54 -22.20
C ALA A 265 -6.99 3.04 -22.49
N CYS A 266 -5.89 2.41 -22.05
CA CYS A 266 -5.51 1.06 -22.48
C CYS A 266 -5.79 -0.02 -21.44
N PHE A 267 -5.61 0.27 -20.14
CA PHE A 267 -5.60 -0.74 -19.08
C PHE A 267 -6.75 -0.58 -18.06
N ARG A 268 -7.71 0.29 -18.38
CA ARG A 268 -8.95 0.44 -17.62
C ARG A 268 -10.16 0.18 -18.50
N ASP A 269 -10.96 -0.79 -18.08
CA ASP A 269 -12.24 -1.10 -18.71
C ASP A 269 -13.22 0.07 -18.48
N PRO A 270 -13.78 0.68 -19.55
CA PRO A 270 -14.67 1.84 -19.41
C PRO A 270 -16.05 1.49 -18.82
N SER A 271 -16.48 0.23 -18.94
CA SER A 271 -17.81 -0.24 -18.51
C SER A 271 -17.81 -0.74 -17.07
N THR A 272 -16.79 -1.51 -16.69
CA THR A 272 -16.69 -2.12 -15.35
C THR A 272 -15.75 -1.35 -14.43
N GLY A 273 -14.89 -0.49 -14.98
CA GLY A 273 -13.83 0.16 -14.23
C GLY A 273 -12.69 -0.77 -13.84
N SER A 274 -12.71 -2.04 -14.29
CA SER A 274 -11.67 -3.04 -14.02
C SER A 274 -10.30 -2.54 -14.44
N THR A 275 -9.29 -2.83 -13.60
CA THR A 275 -7.87 -2.52 -13.83
C THR A 275 -7.04 -3.79 -13.95
N GLN A 276 -7.66 -4.91 -14.36
CA GLN A 276 -6.94 -6.17 -14.57
C GLN A 276 -5.96 -6.02 -15.72
N LEU A 277 -4.71 -6.43 -15.48
CA LEU A 277 -3.64 -6.30 -16.48
C LEU A 277 -3.68 -7.45 -17.50
N PRO A 278 -3.43 -7.18 -18.79
CA PRO A 278 -3.29 -8.22 -19.79
C PRO A 278 -2.06 -9.09 -19.50
N ARG A 279 -2.27 -10.41 -19.49
CA ARG A 279 -1.23 -11.42 -19.30
C ARG A 279 -0.98 -12.26 -20.57
N ALA A 280 -1.65 -11.97 -21.68
CA ALA A 280 -1.42 -12.63 -22.97
C ALA A 280 -1.38 -11.61 -24.11
N SER A 281 -0.74 -11.99 -25.22
CA SER A 281 -0.57 -11.12 -26.39
C SER A 281 -1.90 -10.60 -26.93
N ASP A 282 -2.89 -11.49 -27.09
CA ASP A 282 -4.20 -11.11 -27.64
C ASP A 282 -4.95 -10.12 -26.73
N ASP A 283 -4.82 -10.27 -25.41
CA ASP A 283 -5.41 -9.34 -24.45
C ASP A 283 -4.70 -7.99 -24.49
N PHE A 284 -3.37 -7.99 -24.59
CA PHE A 284 -2.60 -6.77 -24.72
C PHE A 284 -2.91 -6.02 -26.03
N GLU A 285 -2.98 -6.71 -27.16
CA GLU A 285 -3.35 -6.11 -28.46
C GLU A 285 -4.80 -5.59 -28.45
N ARG A 286 -5.71 -6.27 -27.73
CA ARG A 286 -7.08 -5.77 -27.51
C ARG A 286 -7.06 -4.48 -26.69
N CYS A 287 -6.31 -4.43 -25.59
CA CYS A 287 -6.10 -3.22 -24.80
C CYS A 287 -5.52 -2.08 -25.63
N LEU A 288 -4.51 -2.35 -26.47
CA LEU A 288 -3.90 -1.34 -27.35
C LEU A 288 -4.85 -0.83 -28.43
N SER A 289 -5.60 -1.71 -29.09
CA SER A 289 -6.53 -1.31 -30.15
C SER A 289 -7.67 -0.44 -29.61
N GLN A 290 -8.26 -0.82 -28.46
CA GLN A 290 -9.27 -0.02 -27.76
C GLN A 290 -8.66 1.28 -27.21
N GLY A 291 -7.48 1.22 -26.61
CA GLY A 291 -6.79 2.40 -26.11
C GLY A 291 -6.46 3.39 -27.20
N ARG A 292 -6.02 2.93 -28.38
CA ARG A 292 -5.67 3.78 -29.53
C ARG A 292 -6.83 4.66 -30.00
N SER A 293 -8.07 4.16 -29.97
CA SER A 293 -9.26 4.94 -30.35
C SER A 293 -9.68 5.91 -29.24
N ARG A 294 -9.52 5.52 -27.97
CA ARG A 294 -9.89 6.32 -26.78
C ARG A 294 -8.89 7.41 -26.41
N LEU A 295 -7.62 7.23 -26.78
CA LEU A 295 -6.51 8.11 -26.41
C LEU A 295 -6.81 9.62 -26.58
N PRO A 296 -7.37 10.11 -27.71
CA PRO A 296 -7.66 11.54 -27.87
C PRO A 296 -8.70 12.08 -26.88
N MET A 297 -9.78 11.32 -26.64
CA MET A 297 -10.83 11.69 -25.68
C MET A 297 -10.26 11.74 -24.27
N VAL A 298 -9.57 10.68 -23.84
CA VAL A 298 -8.96 10.58 -22.51
C VAL A 298 -7.91 11.67 -22.29
N ALA A 299 -7.11 11.97 -23.30
CA ALA A 299 -6.12 13.05 -23.23
C ALA A 299 -6.77 14.43 -23.06
N SER A 300 -7.88 14.70 -23.75
CA SER A 300 -8.64 15.95 -23.56
C SER A 300 -9.23 16.02 -22.16
N GLU A 301 -9.97 15.00 -21.72
CA GLU A 301 -10.63 14.97 -20.41
C GLU A 301 -9.63 15.15 -19.26
N LEU A 302 -8.53 14.39 -19.28
CA LEU A 302 -7.49 14.49 -18.24
C LEU A 302 -6.70 15.79 -18.36
N GLY A 303 -6.46 16.29 -19.58
CA GLY A 303 -5.79 17.55 -19.82
C GLY A 303 -6.60 18.73 -19.27
N ASP A 304 -7.90 18.77 -19.54
CA ASP A 304 -8.80 19.81 -19.03
C ASP A 304 -8.87 19.75 -17.49
N TRP A 305 -9.10 18.57 -16.93
CA TRP A 305 -9.13 18.38 -15.48
C TRP A 305 -7.83 18.82 -14.80
N ALA A 306 -6.67 18.35 -15.29
CA ALA A 306 -5.38 18.68 -14.68
C ALA A 306 -5.04 20.17 -14.84
N SER A 307 -5.41 20.77 -15.97
CA SER A 307 -5.22 22.20 -16.22
C SER A 307 -6.05 23.09 -15.29
N ASP A 308 -7.28 22.69 -14.99
CA ASP A 308 -8.15 23.43 -14.06
C ASP A 308 -7.69 23.25 -12.61
N VAL A 309 -7.32 22.04 -12.22
CA VAL A 309 -6.74 21.75 -10.90
C VAL A 309 -5.48 22.58 -10.67
N LEU A 310 -4.54 22.58 -11.63
CA LEU A 310 -3.30 23.34 -11.50
C LEU A 310 -3.53 24.85 -11.48
N ALA A 311 -4.49 25.36 -12.26
CA ALA A 311 -4.83 26.78 -12.23
C ALA A 311 -5.40 27.22 -10.88
N GLN A 312 -6.33 26.44 -10.31
CA GLN A 312 -6.91 26.75 -9.01
C GLN A 312 -5.88 26.60 -7.88
N HIS A 313 -5.07 25.55 -7.92
CA HIS A 313 -3.95 25.36 -6.99
C HIS A 313 -2.95 26.51 -7.04
N HIS A 314 -2.56 26.97 -8.24
CA HIS A 314 -1.69 28.12 -8.42
C HIS A 314 -2.30 29.40 -7.84
N THR A 315 -3.60 29.63 -8.07
CA THR A 315 -4.33 30.78 -7.54
C THR A 315 -4.28 30.81 -6.01
N LEU A 316 -4.56 29.67 -5.37
CA LEU A 316 -4.51 29.53 -3.91
C LEU A 316 -3.09 29.73 -3.37
N ARG A 317 -2.06 29.16 -4.01
CA ARG A 317 -0.66 29.36 -3.61
C ARG A 317 -0.24 30.82 -3.71
N THR A 318 -0.64 31.52 -4.78
CA THR A 318 -0.34 32.95 -4.97
C THR A 318 -1.02 33.80 -3.90
N GLN A 319 -2.29 33.52 -3.58
CA GLN A 319 -3.00 34.20 -2.48
C GLN A 319 -2.31 33.96 -1.12
N LEU A 320 -1.83 32.74 -0.88
CA LEU A 320 -1.15 32.37 0.35
C LEU A 320 0.27 32.94 0.46
N ALA A 321 0.88 33.39 -0.64
CA ALA A 321 2.21 34.00 -0.64
C ALA A 321 2.19 35.50 -0.30
N GLY A 322 1.02 36.15 -0.33
CA GLY A 322 0.86 37.55 0.05
C GLY A 322 0.94 37.81 1.55
N GLU A 323 0.82 39.08 1.94
CA GLU A 323 0.71 39.48 3.34
C GLU A 323 -0.64 39.03 3.92
N LEU A 324 -0.59 38.25 5.00
CA LEU A 324 -1.76 37.70 5.67
C LEU A 324 -1.75 38.05 7.17
N PRO A 325 -2.92 38.22 7.81
CA PRO A 325 -2.99 38.50 9.25
C PRO A 325 -2.34 37.40 10.10
N LEU A 326 -1.59 37.80 11.15
CA LEU A 326 -0.98 36.85 12.10
C LEU A 326 -1.98 35.93 12.78
N SER A 327 -3.24 36.36 12.92
CA SER A 327 -4.34 35.54 13.45
C SER A 327 -4.66 34.31 12.59
N TRP A 328 -4.19 34.26 11.34
CA TRP A 328 -4.45 33.16 10.41
C TRP A 328 -3.32 32.12 10.35
N THR A 329 -2.25 32.29 11.13
CA THR A 329 -1.02 31.46 11.05
C THR A 329 -1.32 29.96 11.00
N ASP A 330 -2.08 29.43 11.97
CA ASP A 330 -2.41 28.00 12.05
C ASP A 330 -3.18 27.51 10.82
N ALA A 331 -4.17 28.31 10.37
CA ALA A 331 -5.00 27.97 9.23
C ALA A 331 -4.20 28.00 7.92
N VAL A 332 -3.33 29.00 7.74
CA VAL A 332 -2.45 29.14 6.57
C VAL A 332 -1.45 27.98 6.51
N GLN A 333 -0.86 27.60 7.64
CA GLN A 333 0.05 26.46 7.71
C GLN A 333 -0.66 25.16 7.31
N ASP A 334 -1.84 24.90 7.87
CA ASP A 334 -2.63 23.71 7.55
C ASP A 334 -3.10 23.71 6.07
N ILE A 335 -3.53 24.86 5.54
CA ILE A 335 -3.94 24.98 4.13
C ILE A 335 -2.76 24.69 3.19
N ARG A 336 -1.58 25.23 3.47
CA ARG A 336 -0.38 24.95 2.67
C ARG A 336 -0.05 23.46 2.69
N ALA A 337 -0.03 22.84 3.87
CA ALA A 337 0.19 21.39 4.00
C ALA A 337 -0.90 20.56 3.27
N GLN A 338 -2.15 21.01 3.27
CA GLN A 338 -3.22 20.38 2.51
C GLN A 338 -2.99 20.48 0.99
N LEU A 339 -2.62 21.67 0.49
CA LEU A 339 -2.33 21.88 -0.94
C LEU A 339 -1.18 20.99 -1.42
N ASP A 340 -0.10 20.91 -0.65
CA ASP A 340 1.07 20.07 -0.96
C ASP A 340 0.73 18.56 -1.00
N ARG A 341 -0.35 18.14 -0.35
CA ARG A 341 -0.85 16.75 -0.39
C ARG A 341 -1.90 16.50 -1.46
N LEU A 342 -2.51 17.54 -2.01
CA LEU A 342 -3.45 17.42 -3.12
C LEU A 342 -2.74 17.53 -4.47
N VAL A 343 -1.70 18.36 -4.57
CA VAL A 343 -0.94 18.59 -5.81
C VAL A 343 0.56 18.54 -5.51
N TYR A 344 1.19 17.47 -5.98
CA TYR A 344 2.61 17.15 -5.84
C TYR A 344 3.14 16.46 -7.10
N PRO A 345 4.46 16.28 -7.27
CA PRO A 345 5.00 15.49 -8.37
C PRO A 345 4.39 14.09 -8.49
N GLY A 346 3.66 13.83 -9.58
CA GLY A 346 2.99 12.54 -9.81
C GLY A 346 1.50 12.48 -9.43
N PHE A 347 0.90 13.60 -9.01
CA PHE A 347 -0.48 13.60 -8.51
C PHE A 347 -1.54 13.16 -9.54
N ILE A 348 -1.29 13.30 -10.85
CA ILE A 348 -2.28 12.98 -11.90
C ILE A 348 -2.52 11.47 -11.95
N SER A 349 -1.44 10.68 -11.97
CA SER A 349 -1.51 9.22 -11.95
C SER A 349 -1.84 8.67 -10.57
N ALA A 350 -1.33 9.30 -9.51
CA ALA A 350 -1.49 8.82 -8.14
C ALA A 350 -2.88 9.08 -7.55
N THR A 351 -3.64 10.05 -8.07
CA THR A 351 -5.00 10.34 -7.60
C THR A 351 -5.98 9.25 -8.06
N PRO A 352 -6.60 8.47 -7.14
CA PRO A 352 -7.54 7.42 -7.54
C PRO A 352 -8.80 7.99 -8.19
N GLU A 353 -9.37 7.26 -9.15
CA GLU A 353 -10.51 7.72 -9.97
C GLU A 353 -11.71 8.26 -9.18
N PRO A 354 -12.19 7.64 -8.07
CA PRO A 354 -13.30 8.20 -7.30
C PRO A 354 -13.01 9.60 -6.77
N TRP A 355 -11.75 9.85 -6.38
CA TRP A 355 -11.32 11.09 -5.75
C TRP A 355 -10.90 12.16 -6.75
N ARG A 356 -10.50 11.76 -7.97
CA ARG A 356 -10.17 12.66 -9.08
C ARG A 356 -11.30 13.64 -9.37
N ALA A 357 -12.54 13.15 -9.41
CA ALA A 357 -13.73 13.97 -9.63
C ALA A 357 -13.99 14.98 -8.50
N TYR A 358 -13.50 14.71 -7.29
CA TYR A 358 -13.71 15.56 -6.12
C TYR A 358 -12.56 16.52 -5.84
N LEU A 359 -11.39 16.32 -6.43
CA LEU A 359 -10.22 17.17 -6.21
C LEU A 359 -10.50 18.67 -6.48
N PRO A 360 -11.18 19.06 -7.57
CA PRO A 360 -11.59 20.46 -7.77
C PRO A 360 -12.49 21.00 -6.65
N ARG A 361 -13.39 20.16 -6.10
CA ARG A 361 -14.23 20.54 -4.94
C ARG A 361 -13.40 20.77 -3.68
N TYR A 362 -12.35 19.99 -3.45
CA TYR A 362 -11.45 20.20 -2.31
C TYR A 362 -10.68 21.51 -2.42
N LEU A 363 -10.18 21.85 -3.61
CA LEU A 363 -9.56 23.16 -3.84
C LEU A 363 -10.58 24.31 -3.67
N LYS A 364 -11.82 24.14 -4.14
CA LYS A 364 -12.89 25.12 -3.90
C LYS A 364 -13.23 25.26 -2.41
N ALA A 365 -13.16 24.18 -1.64
CA ALA A 365 -13.37 24.23 -0.20
C ALA A 365 -12.27 25.04 0.51
N ILE A 366 -11.02 24.94 0.06
CA ILE A 366 -9.90 25.76 0.56
C ILE A 366 -10.14 27.23 0.24
N GLU A 367 -10.57 27.56 -0.98
CA GLU A 367 -10.91 28.93 -1.39
C GLU A 367 -11.99 29.54 -0.46
N LEU A 368 -13.09 28.82 -0.23
CA LEU A 368 -14.16 29.26 0.68
C LEU A 368 -13.69 29.39 2.14
N ARG A 369 -12.77 28.52 2.57
CA ARG A 369 -12.16 28.61 3.90
C ARG A 369 -11.36 29.91 4.04
N LEU A 370 -10.55 30.27 3.04
CA LEU A 370 -9.78 31.52 3.03
C LEU A 370 -10.69 32.75 3.08
N ASP A 371 -11.83 32.73 2.39
CA ASP A 371 -12.79 33.84 2.46
C ASP A 371 -13.46 33.94 3.83
N LYS A 372 -13.81 32.82 4.46
CA LYS A 372 -14.42 32.79 5.81
C LYS A 372 -13.44 33.21 6.91
N LEU A 373 -12.14 32.98 6.73
CA LEU A 373 -11.09 33.42 7.67
C LEU A 373 -11.07 34.93 7.90
N ARG A 374 -11.54 35.73 6.92
CA ARG A 374 -11.67 37.20 7.02
C ARG A 374 -12.60 37.65 8.12
N TYR A 375 -13.60 36.84 8.46
CA TYR A 375 -14.66 37.23 9.38
C TYR A 375 -14.72 36.36 10.65
N ALA A 376 -14.18 35.14 10.61
CA ALA A 376 -14.31 34.19 11.71
C ALA A 376 -13.06 33.30 11.94
N PRO A 377 -11.87 33.89 12.19
CA PRO A 377 -10.63 33.12 12.39
C PRO A 377 -10.69 32.19 13.61
N ASP A 378 -11.36 32.57 14.69
CA ASP A 378 -11.47 31.71 15.88
C ASP A 378 -12.37 30.48 15.64
N LYS A 379 -13.41 30.62 14.81
CA LYS A 379 -14.23 29.45 14.41
C LYS A 379 -13.44 28.49 13.54
N ASP A 380 -12.54 29.00 12.68
CA ASP A 380 -11.62 28.15 11.92
C ASP A 380 -10.69 27.38 12.85
N ARG A 381 -10.07 28.07 13.83
CA ARG A 381 -9.19 27.43 14.83
C ARG A 381 -9.90 26.31 15.59
N GLN A 382 -11.16 26.53 16.00
CA GLN A 382 -11.97 25.49 16.65
C GLN A 382 -12.20 24.27 15.74
N ARG A 383 -12.53 24.49 14.46
CA ARG A 383 -12.74 23.42 13.47
C ARG A 383 -11.45 22.68 13.15
N LEU A 384 -10.32 23.38 13.08
CA LEU A 384 -9.00 22.78 12.92
C LEU A 384 -8.67 21.86 14.09
N GLY A 385 -9.01 22.26 15.32
CA GLY A 385 -8.88 21.40 16.51
C GLY A 385 -9.68 20.10 16.46
N VAL A 386 -10.78 20.04 15.71
CA VAL A 386 -11.54 18.80 15.47
C VAL A 386 -10.83 17.89 14.47
N LEU A 387 -10.14 18.45 13.48
CA LEU A 387 -9.45 17.71 12.43
C LEU A 387 -8.07 17.19 12.87
N ALA A 388 -7.33 17.99 13.65
CA ALA A 388 -5.92 17.74 13.96
C ALA A 388 -5.65 16.33 14.53
N PRO A 389 -6.41 15.80 15.51
CA PRO A 389 -6.12 14.46 16.05
C PRO A 389 -6.23 13.35 15.01
N LEU A 390 -7.21 13.44 14.11
CA LEU A 390 -7.41 12.46 13.02
C LEU A 390 -6.30 12.56 11.97
N TRP A 391 -5.88 13.79 11.67
CA TRP A 391 -4.78 14.05 10.74
C TRP A 391 -3.45 13.54 11.28
N ASP A 392 -3.13 13.84 12.55
CA ASP A 392 -1.92 13.40 13.22
C ASP A 392 -1.86 11.88 13.32
N ALA A 393 -2.99 11.23 13.59
CA ALA A 393 -3.05 9.77 13.60
C ALA A 393 -2.70 9.18 12.22
N TYR A 394 -3.31 9.73 11.16
CA TYR A 394 -3.00 9.33 9.78
C TYR A 394 -1.52 9.54 9.43
N THR A 395 -0.96 10.72 9.68
CA THR A 395 0.43 11.03 9.30
C THR A 395 1.45 10.22 10.07
N ASN A 396 1.20 9.92 11.34
CA ASN A 396 2.06 9.06 12.13
C ASN A 396 2.10 7.62 11.58
N ALA A 397 0.94 7.09 11.17
CA ALA A 397 0.87 5.77 10.54
C ALA A 397 1.54 5.75 9.15
N GLU A 398 1.25 6.74 8.30
CA GLU A 398 1.86 6.91 6.99
C GLU A 398 3.40 6.98 7.10
N ALA A 399 3.91 7.79 8.04
CA ALA A 399 5.33 7.92 8.30
C ALA A 399 5.94 6.61 8.85
N ALA A 400 5.21 5.87 9.69
CA ALA A 400 5.66 4.57 10.19
C ALA A 400 5.76 3.54 9.06
N LEU A 401 4.77 3.46 8.18
CA LEU A 401 4.77 2.58 7.01
C LEU A 401 5.88 2.96 6.03
N THR A 402 6.09 4.25 5.79
CA THR A 402 7.16 4.75 4.91
C THR A 402 8.54 4.40 5.45
N ARG A 403 8.77 4.54 6.77
CA ARG A 403 10.01 4.08 7.42
C ARG A 403 10.22 2.58 7.31
N GLN A 404 9.15 1.82 7.17
CA GLN A 404 9.16 0.37 6.96
C GLN A 404 9.07 -0.01 5.48
N HIS A 405 9.17 0.96 4.53
CA HIS A 405 8.94 0.79 3.09
C HIS A 405 7.72 -0.09 2.73
N LYS A 406 6.68 -0.02 3.57
CA LYS A 406 5.40 -0.69 3.34
C LYS A 406 4.49 0.22 2.53
N PRO A 407 3.77 -0.32 1.53
CA PRO A 407 2.75 0.44 0.84
C PRO A 407 1.61 0.80 1.81
N LEU A 408 0.92 1.90 1.53
CA LEU A 408 -0.33 2.21 2.21
C LEU A 408 -1.39 1.18 1.83
N SER A 409 -2.15 0.69 2.81
CA SER A 409 -3.29 -0.18 2.52
C SER A 409 -4.39 0.59 1.76
N ALA A 410 -5.31 -0.14 1.14
CA ALA A 410 -6.45 0.47 0.45
C ALA A 410 -7.33 1.27 1.43
N GLU A 411 -7.50 0.75 2.65
CA GLU A 411 -8.28 1.36 3.73
C GLU A 411 -7.61 2.64 4.24
N LEU A 412 -6.29 2.63 4.44
CA LEU A 412 -5.55 3.82 4.86
C LEU A 412 -5.54 4.89 3.76
N THR A 413 -5.41 4.48 2.50
CA THR A 413 -5.55 5.36 1.34
C THR A 413 -6.96 5.96 1.28
N GLN A 414 -8.00 5.17 1.53
CA GLN A 414 -9.37 5.66 1.59
C GLN A 414 -9.56 6.67 2.73
N PHE A 415 -9.02 6.38 3.92
CA PHE A 415 -9.08 7.26 5.08
C PHE A 415 -8.48 8.64 4.80
N ARG A 416 -7.32 8.70 4.14
CA ARG A 416 -6.68 9.95 3.69
C ARG A 416 -7.63 10.85 2.91
N TRP A 417 -8.47 10.27 2.04
CA TRP A 417 -9.40 11.04 1.23
C TRP A 417 -10.67 11.42 1.98
N LEU A 418 -11.11 10.60 2.95
CA LEU A 418 -12.22 10.98 3.83
C LEU A 418 -11.86 12.14 4.76
N LEU A 419 -10.58 12.34 5.07
CA LEU A 419 -10.12 13.56 5.77
C LEU A 419 -10.39 14.81 4.93
N GLU A 420 -10.33 14.74 3.59
CA GLU A 420 -10.74 15.85 2.73
C GLU A 420 -12.25 16.08 2.78
N GLU A 421 -13.07 15.01 2.80
CA GLU A 421 -14.51 15.15 3.02
C GLU A 421 -14.83 15.80 4.37
N LEU A 422 -14.11 15.42 5.42
CA LEU A 422 -14.23 16.06 6.73
C LEU A 422 -13.88 17.56 6.62
N ARG A 423 -12.80 17.92 5.93
CA ARG A 423 -12.43 19.32 5.68
C ARG A 423 -13.55 20.07 4.94
N VAL A 424 -14.18 19.49 3.92
CA VAL A 424 -15.35 20.12 3.28
C VAL A 424 -16.49 20.32 4.28
N SER A 425 -16.82 19.30 5.10
CA SER A 425 -17.90 19.40 6.09
C SER A 425 -17.63 20.44 7.21
N LEU A 426 -16.37 20.70 7.52
CA LEU A 426 -15.97 21.66 8.55
C LEU A 426 -15.92 23.08 7.99
N PHE A 427 -15.29 23.27 6.84
CA PHE A 427 -14.93 24.61 6.34
C PHE A 427 -15.84 25.12 5.21
N ALA A 428 -16.46 24.22 4.43
CA ALA A 428 -17.20 24.55 3.20
C ALA A 428 -18.51 23.76 3.05
N GLN A 429 -19.37 23.81 4.07
CA GLN A 429 -20.62 23.03 4.16
C GLN A 429 -21.55 23.18 2.95
N GLU A 430 -21.56 24.36 2.34
CA GLU A 430 -22.35 24.66 1.14
C GLU A 430 -22.00 23.77 -0.07
N LEU A 431 -20.78 23.24 -0.15
CA LEU A 431 -20.35 22.37 -1.24
C LEU A 431 -20.88 20.93 -1.12
N LYS A 432 -21.39 20.56 0.07
CA LYS A 432 -21.80 19.19 0.43
C LYS A 432 -20.65 18.17 0.32
N THR A 433 -20.84 17.01 0.94
CA THR A 433 -19.87 15.92 0.92
C THR A 433 -20.34 14.79 0.01
N ALA A 434 -19.40 14.03 -0.55
CA ALA A 434 -19.73 12.90 -1.42
C ALA A 434 -20.47 11.78 -0.65
N GLN A 435 -20.21 11.71 0.65
CA GLN A 435 -20.91 10.81 1.57
C GLN A 435 -21.06 11.46 2.95
N PRO A 436 -22.02 10.99 3.77
CA PRO A 436 -22.17 11.44 5.14
C PRO A 436 -20.90 11.24 5.99
N ILE A 437 -20.27 12.33 6.42
CA ILE A 437 -19.00 12.32 7.14
C ILE A 437 -19.08 13.11 8.46
N SER A 438 -18.33 12.68 9.48
CA SER A 438 -18.12 13.43 10.72
C SER A 438 -16.86 12.93 11.43
N ALA A 439 -16.30 13.75 12.33
CA ALA A 439 -15.12 13.36 13.12
C ALA A 439 -15.35 12.04 13.86
N LYS A 440 -16.50 11.88 14.54
CA LYS A 440 -16.88 10.63 15.23
C LYS A 440 -16.88 9.39 14.33
N ARG A 441 -17.30 9.53 13.07
CA ARG A 441 -17.28 8.42 12.11
C ARG A 441 -15.85 8.07 11.69
N LEU A 442 -15.02 9.08 11.47
CA LEU A 442 -13.61 8.86 11.17
C LEU A 442 -12.84 8.31 12.37
N ASP A 443 -13.15 8.71 13.59
CA ASP A 443 -12.57 8.09 14.80
C ASP A 443 -12.92 6.61 14.92
N ALA A 444 -14.11 6.21 14.50
CA ALA A 444 -14.51 4.80 14.47
C ALA A 444 -13.74 4.02 13.40
N LEU A 445 -13.72 4.55 12.17
CA LEU A 445 -12.98 3.94 11.05
C LEU A 445 -11.48 3.86 11.34
N TRP A 446 -10.89 4.90 11.92
CA TRP A 446 -9.48 4.91 12.30
C TRP A 446 -9.15 3.79 13.28
N ARG A 447 -10.00 3.54 14.28
CA ARG A 447 -9.81 2.44 15.23
C ARG A 447 -9.87 1.07 14.56
N GLU A 448 -10.58 0.92 13.46
CA GLU A 448 -10.60 -0.32 12.67
C GLU A 448 -9.30 -0.46 11.87
N ILE A 449 -8.87 0.60 11.19
CA ILE A 449 -7.62 0.63 10.40
C ILE A 449 -6.42 0.39 11.31
N ALA A 450 -6.36 1.06 12.46
CA ALA A 450 -5.27 0.94 13.43
C ALA A 450 -5.12 -0.46 14.02
N ARG A 451 -6.12 -1.35 13.90
CA ARG A 451 -5.99 -2.78 14.26
C ARG A 451 -5.27 -3.60 13.19
N SER A 452 -5.29 -3.13 11.95
CA SER A 452 -4.72 -3.81 10.77
C SER A 452 -3.33 -3.29 10.36
N LEU A 453 -2.90 -2.17 10.94
CA LEU A 453 -1.57 -1.58 10.81
C LEU A 453 -0.59 -2.25 11.78
#